data_AF-A0A1S8MQM6-F1
#
_entry.id   AF-A0A1S8MQM6-F1
#
_cell.length_a   1.000
_cell.length_b   1.000
_cell.length_c   1.000
_cell.angle_alpha   90.00
_cell.angle_beta   90.00
_cell.angle_gamma   90.00
#
_symmetry.space_group_name_H-M   'P 1'
#
loop_
_entity.id
_entity.type
_entity.pdbx_description
1 polymer ?
#
loop_
_entity_poly.entity_id
_entity_poly.type
_entity_poly.pdbx_seq_one_letter_code
_entity_poly.pdbx_strand_id
1 'polypeptide(L)'
;MHKEVKKCADERDIKGLKYIFVDCLDVDPTFEKYVEDYEYCKNLNGLFESHKELTPFSMDKSLWDENYWQKLKIDLLKNFSDKRFKHMIEVAKIVYSDKIKRILKERENSISLKDKRTEAIPTKTITSSKIEKENSQNTLEEERRHNQLEYRKSRAKEKAEGERIKRLKEQASQQQTNENSDSKKLMGVVVGMVLIILAIIVITNLM
;
A
#
# COMPACT_ATOMS: atom_id res chain seq x y z
N MET A 1 24.41 -6.31 -8.03
CA MET A 1 23.31 -5.41 -8.45
C MET A 1 22.31 -6.15 -9.33
N HIS A 2 21.00 -5.96 -9.10
CA HIS A 2 19.92 -6.55 -9.92
C HIS A 2 19.79 -5.83 -11.27
N LYS A 3 19.49 -6.59 -12.34
CA LYS A 3 19.43 -6.07 -13.71
C LYS A 3 18.30 -5.05 -13.88
N GLU A 4 17.15 -5.32 -13.26
CA GLU A 4 15.97 -4.48 -13.34
C GLU A 4 16.21 -3.13 -12.64
N VAL A 5 16.87 -3.13 -11.49
CA VAL A 5 17.27 -1.90 -10.79
C VAL A 5 18.21 -1.08 -11.65
N LYS A 6 19.26 -1.71 -12.18
CA LYS A 6 20.22 -1.04 -13.05
C LYS A 6 19.53 -0.40 -14.26
N LYS A 7 18.63 -1.14 -14.91
CA LYS A 7 17.87 -0.66 -16.06
C LYS A 7 17.04 0.58 -15.70
N CYS A 8 16.24 0.53 -14.64
CA CYS A 8 15.43 1.67 -14.22
C CYS A 8 16.29 2.88 -13.84
N ALA A 9 17.44 2.67 -13.20
CA ALA A 9 18.37 3.74 -12.87
C ALA A 9 18.98 4.40 -14.11
N ASP A 10 19.44 3.60 -15.08
CA ASP A 10 20.05 4.07 -16.33
C ASP A 10 19.02 4.84 -17.18
N GLU A 11 17.77 4.37 -17.21
CA GLU A 11 16.65 5.00 -17.94
C GLU A 11 16.00 6.18 -17.18
N ARG A 12 16.47 6.49 -15.96
CA ARG A 12 15.85 7.46 -15.03
C ARG A 12 14.37 7.19 -14.76
N ASP A 13 13.96 5.92 -14.78
CA ASP A 13 12.63 5.49 -14.35
C ASP A 13 12.54 5.46 -12.82
N ILE A 14 12.42 6.65 -12.23
CA ILE A 14 12.29 6.84 -10.79
C ILE A 14 11.06 6.11 -10.25
N LYS A 15 9.97 6.07 -11.02
CA LYS A 15 8.74 5.41 -10.60
C LYS A 15 8.94 3.90 -10.50
N GLY A 16 9.58 3.28 -11.50
CA GLY A 16 9.98 1.88 -11.48
C GLY A 16 10.86 1.54 -10.28
N LEU A 17 11.89 2.36 -10.01
CA LEU A 17 12.74 2.19 -8.82
C LEU A 17 11.93 2.20 -7.52
N LYS A 18 11.01 3.15 -7.35
CA LYS A 18 10.15 3.23 -6.15
C LYS A 18 9.33 1.95 -5.96
N TYR A 19 8.75 1.40 -7.02
CA TYR A 19 8.02 0.12 -6.94
C TYR A 19 8.94 -1.05 -6.60
N ILE A 20 10.12 -1.14 -7.23
CA ILE A 20 11.09 -2.20 -6.93
C ILE A 20 11.45 -2.20 -5.45
N PHE A 21 11.78 -1.05 -4.88
CA PHE A 21 12.15 -0.97 -3.46
C PHE A 21 10.96 -1.17 -2.51
N VAL A 22 9.73 -0.79 -2.89
CA VAL A 22 8.54 -1.11 -2.09
C VAL A 22 8.31 -2.61 -1.99
N ASP A 23 8.58 -3.36 -3.07
CA ASP A 23 8.33 -4.81 -3.12
C ASP A 23 9.56 -5.65 -2.75
N CYS A 24 10.76 -5.07 -2.68
CA CYS A 24 11.99 -5.82 -2.45
C CYS A 24 12.01 -6.54 -1.09
N LEU A 25 11.37 -5.95 -0.08
CA LEU A 25 11.26 -6.52 1.26
C LEU A 25 10.23 -7.66 1.34
N ASP A 26 9.24 -7.70 0.44
CA ASP A 26 8.37 -8.86 0.31
C ASP A 26 9.13 -10.04 -0.30
N VAL A 27 10.12 -9.78 -1.18
CA VAL A 27 10.94 -10.82 -1.82
C VAL A 27 12.02 -11.31 -0.85
N ASP A 28 12.85 -10.38 -0.36
CA ASP A 28 13.93 -10.64 0.58
C ASP A 28 13.86 -9.68 1.77
N PRO A 29 13.14 -10.05 2.84
CA PRO A 29 13.01 -9.21 4.04
C PRO A 29 14.31 -9.08 4.84
N THR A 30 15.37 -9.82 4.50
CA THR A 30 16.72 -9.58 5.07
C THR A 30 17.38 -8.34 4.48
N PHE A 31 16.88 -7.87 3.33
CA PHE A 31 17.41 -6.76 2.53
C PHE A 31 18.84 -6.96 2.00
N GLU A 32 19.55 -8.02 2.40
CA GLU A 32 20.96 -8.27 2.04
C GLU A 32 21.21 -8.20 0.53
N LYS A 33 20.32 -8.79 -0.28
CA LYS A 33 20.46 -8.80 -1.74
C LYS A 33 20.26 -7.42 -2.39
N TYR A 34 19.62 -6.48 -1.70
CA TYR A 34 19.25 -5.17 -2.23
C TYR A 34 20.10 -4.03 -1.64
N VAL A 35 21.05 -4.31 -0.75
CA VAL A 35 21.95 -3.30 -0.18
C VAL A 35 22.73 -2.58 -1.29
N GLU A 36 23.35 -3.33 -2.20
CA GLU A 36 24.13 -2.78 -3.31
C GLU A 36 23.26 -1.93 -4.25
N ASP A 37 22.05 -2.41 -4.55
CA ASP A 37 21.08 -1.70 -5.39
C ASP A 37 20.67 -0.36 -4.77
N TYR A 38 20.37 -0.37 -3.47
CA TYR A 38 19.99 0.82 -2.73
C TYR A 38 21.13 1.83 -2.66
N GLU A 39 22.35 1.37 -2.37
CA GLU A 39 23.54 2.23 -2.32
C GLU A 39 23.85 2.86 -3.68
N TYR A 40 23.68 2.10 -4.77
CA TYR A 40 23.80 2.62 -6.13
C TYR A 40 22.74 3.70 -6.42
N CYS A 41 21.50 3.47 -6.02
CA CYS A 41 20.38 4.34 -6.34
C CYS A 41 20.23 5.55 -5.42
N LYS A 42 20.79 5.55 -4.19
CA LYS A 42 20.46 6.54 -3.16
C LYS A 42 20.79 7.99 -3.52
N ASN A 43 21.75 8.19 -4.43
CA ASN A 43 22.17 9.52 -4.90
C ASN A 43 21.48 9.93 -6.21
N LEU A 44 20.58 9.11 -6.75
CA LEU A 44 19.83 9.45 -7.96
C LEU A 44 18.85 10.58 -7.67
N ASN A 45 19.00 11.67 -8.42
CA ASN A 45 18.18 12.85 -8.27
C ASN A 45 16.70 12.50 -8.48
N GLY A 46 15.86 12.82 -7.48
CA GLY A 46 14.42 12.59 -7.52
C GLY A 46 13.94 11.24 -7.00
N LEU A 47 14.84 10.30 -6.67
CA LEU A 47 14.43 9.04 -6.03
C LEU A 47 13.89 9.28 -4.62
N PHE A 48 14.73 9.85 -3.76
CA PHE A 48 14.36 10.18 -2.40
C PHE A 48 13.80 11.60 -2.30
N GLU A 49 12.65 11.70 -1.65
CA GLU A 49 12.04 12.97 -1.27
C GLU A 49 12.38 13.30 0.18
N SER A 50 12.38 14.59 0.52
CA SER A 50 12.38 15.02 1.91
C SER A 50 11.22 14.35 2.66
N HIS A 51 11.51 13.89 3.87
CA HIS A 51 10.52 13.21 4.69
C HIS A 51 9.34 14.14 5.00
N LYS A 52 8.14 13.65 4.71
CA LYS A 52 6.87 14.27 5.09
C LYS A 52 6.12 13.33 6.01
N GLU A 53 5.57 13.89 7.08
CA GLU A 53 4.71 13.11 7.96
C GLU A 53 3.35 12.86 7.27
N LEU A 54 2.94 11.60 7.19
CA LEU A 54 1.69 11.13 6.58
C LEU A 54 0.91 10.37 7.65
N THR A 55 1.37 9.16 7.96
CA THR A 55 1.06 8.44 9.18
C THR A 55 2.30 8.37 10.05
N PRO A 56 2.22 8.78 11.34
CA PRO A 56 3.32 8.64 12.29
C PRO A 56 3.81 7.20 12.41
N PHE A 57 5.11 7.03 12.65
CA PHE A 57 5.68 5.72 12.91
C PHE A 57 5.23 5.20 14.28
N SER A 58 4.72 3.97 14.30
CA SER A 58 4.59 3.23 15.54
C SER A 58 5.98 2.75 15.94
N MET A 59 6.44 3.13 17.13
CA MET A 59 7.64 2.56 17.74
C MET A 59 7.32 1.34 18.61
N ASP A 60 6.04 1.07 18.86
CA ASP A 60 5.58 -0.13 19.53
C ASP A 60 5.59 -1.30 18.54
N LYS A 61 6.59 -2.17 18.72
CA LYS A 61 6.82 -3.37 17.91
C LYS A 61 5.66 -4.38 17.97
N SER A 62 4.84 -4.35 19.02
CA SER A 62 3.67 -5.23 19.12
C SER A 62 2.57 -4.86 18.12
N LEU A 63 2.59 -3.62 17.61
CA LEU A 63 1.68 -3.11 16.59
C LEU A 63 2.20 -3.33 15.16
N TRP A 64 3.37 -3.95 14.99
CA TRP A 64 3.97 -4.20 13.68
C TRP A 64 3.42 -5.50 13.09
N ASP A 65 2.15 -5.45 12.68
CA ASP A 65 1.45 -6.54 12.01
C ASP A 65 1.40 -6.34 10.47
N GLU A 66 0.78 -7.29 9.78
CA GLU A 66 0.59 -7.23 8.31
C GLU A 66 -0.23 -6.00 7.90
N ASN A 67 -1.19 -5.55 8.72
CA ASN A 67 -1.97 -4.35 8.42
C ASN A 67 -1.10 -3.09 8.47
N TYR A 68 -0.23 -2.99 9.47
CA TYR A 68 0.76 -1.93 9.59
C TYR A 68 1.73 -1.96 8.42
N TRP A 69 2.19 -3.14 8.01
CA TRP A 69 3.02 -3.33 6.82
C TRP A 69 2.37 -2.74 5.55
N GLN A 70 1.11 -3.09 5.27
CA GLN A 70 0.41 -2.59 4.09
C GLN A 70 0.26 -1.06 4.11
N LYS A 71 0.01 -0.46 5.28
CA LYS A 71 -0.02 1.00 5.44
C LYS A 71 1.34 1.64 5.14
N LEU A 72 2.43 1.03 5.59
CA LEU A 72 3.78 1.52 5.29
C LEU A 72 4.09 1.47 3.79
N LYS A 73 3.70 0.41 3.07
CA LYS A 73 3.87 0.34 1.60
C LYS A 73 3.16 1.51 0.90
N ILE A 74 1.93 1.81 1.32
CA ILE A 74 1.14 2.91 0.76
C ILE A 74 1.80 4.26 1.04
N ASP A 75 2.23 4.49 2.28
CA ASP A 75 2.83 5.76 2.67
C ASP A 75 4.21 5.97 2.05
N LEU A 76 5.00 4.90 1.89
CA LEU A 76 6.26 4.95 1.17
C LEU A 76 6.07 5.32 -0.30
N LEU A 77 5.03 4.81 -0.97
CA LEU A 77 4.71 5.22 -2.34
C LEU A 77 4.25 6.67 -2.44
N LYS A 78 3.58 7.22 -1.42
CA LYS A 78 3.12 8.62 -1.39
C LYS A 78 4.25 9.61 -1.10
N ASN A 79 5.20 9.24 -0.25
CA ASN A 79 6.39 10.02 0.05
C ASN A 79 7.57 9.06 0.18
N PHE A 80 8.28 8.86 -0.92
CA PHE A 80 9.40 7.93 -0.96
C PHE A 80 10.62 8.59 -0.32
N SER A 81 10.64 8.61 1.01
CA SER A 81 11.72 9.17 1.80
C SER A 81 12.58 8.06 2.37
N ASP A 82 13.88 8.32 2.45
CA ASP A 82 14.85 7.40 3.02
C ASP A 82 14.45 6.97 4.45
N LYS A 83 13.98 7.95 5.24
CA LYS A 83 13.49 7.72 6.60
C LYS A 83 12.32 6.71 6.65
N ARG A 84 11.36 6.78 5.71
CA ARG A 84 10.25 5.81 5.64
C ARG A 84 10.73 4.43 5.22
N PHE A 85 11.65 4.37 4.27
CA PHE A 85 12.18 3.09 3.80
C PHE A 85 13.00 2.36 4.88
N LYS A 86 13.85 3.08 5.62
CA LYS A 86 14.59 2.54 6.77
C LYS A 86 13.67 2.01 7.87
N HIS A 87 12.60 2.73 8.19
CA HIS A 87 11.58 2.24 9.13
C HIS A 87 10.94 0.94 8.63
N MET A 88 10.61 0.89 7.33
CA MET A 88 10.04 -0.31 6.70
C MET A 88 11.01 -1.51 6.75
N ILE A 89 12.32 -1.30 6.57
CA ILE A 89 13.34 -2.37 6.74
C ILE A 89 13.29 -2.94 8.18
N GLU A 90 13.18 -2.10 9.20
CA GLU A 90 13.08 -2.58 10.60
C GLU A 90 11.78 -3.34 10.87
N VAL A 91 10.66 -2.88 10.31
CA VAL A 91 9.36 -3.53 10.45
C VAL A 91 9.34 -4.90 9.76
N ALA A 92 9.97 -5.02 8.59
CA ALA A 92 10.07 -6.29 7.84
C ALA A 92 10.72 -7.40 8.68
N LYS A 93 11.68 -7.06 9.55
CA LYS A 93 12.34 -8.04 10.44
C LYS A 93 11.38 -8.73 11.39
N ILE A 94 10.30 -8.05 11.78
CA ILE A 94 9.27 -8.57 12.68
C ILE A 94 8.19 -9.28 11.88
N VAL A 95 7.57 -8.57 10.93
CA VAL A 95 6.45 -9.05 10.12
C VAL A 95 6.82 -10.34 9.37
N TYR A 96 8.04 -10.40 8.83
CA TYR A 96 8.52 -11.53 8.05
C TYR A 96 9.57 -12.39 8.78
N SER A 97 9.57 -12.39 10.12
CA SER A 97 10.56 -13.10 10.93
C SER A 97 10.71 -14.59 10.57
N ASP A 98 9.62 -15.31 10.32
CA ASP A 98 9.68 -16.72 9.93
C ASP A 98 10.23 -16.93 8.52
N LYS A 99 9.90 -16.03 7.59
CA LYS A 99 10.47 -16.03 6.24
C LYS A 99 11.98 -15.75 6.28
N ILE A 100 12.43 -14.83 7.12
CA ILE A 100 13.85 -14.56 7.35
C ILE A 100 14.57 -15.80 7.86
N LYS A 101 14.02 -16.48 8.89
CA LYS A 101 14.62 -17.73 9.41
C LYS A 101 14.79 -18.78 8.31
N ARG A 102 13.76 -18.96 7.47
CA ARG A 102 13.81 -19.89 6.34
C ARG A 102 14.90 -19.50 5.33
N ILE A 103 14.94 -18.23 4.91
CA ILE A 103 15.93 -17.71 3.97
C ILE A 103 17.36 -17.90 4.48
N LEU A 104 17.62 -17.58 5.76
CA LEU A 104 18.94 -17.72 6.36
C LEU A 104 19.38 -19.19 6.43
N LYS A 105 18.46 -20.09 6.80
CA LYS A 105 18.72 -21.54 6.82
C LYS A 105 19.04 -22.09 5.42
N GLU A 106 18.30 -21.65 4.40
CA GLU A 106 18.56 -22.03 3.00
C GLU A 106 19.94 -21.55 2.53
N ARG A 107 20.33 -20.32 2.90
CA ARG A 107 21.66 -19.76 2.59
C ARG A 107 22.77 -20.58 3.23
N GLU A 108 22.66 -20.88 4.53
CA GLU A 108 23.64 -21.69 5.26
C GLU A 108 23.82 -23.08 4.62
N ASN A 109 22.72 -23.76 4.31
CA ASN A 109 22.75 -25.06 3.64
C ASN A 109 23.43 -24.98 2.26
N SER A 110 23.20 -23.91 1.51
CA SER A 110 23.81 -23.73 0.18
C SER A 110 25.32 -23.50 0.23
N ILE A 111 25.82 -22.89 1.31
CA ILE A 111 27.25 -22.68 1.55
C ILE A 111 27.89 -24.03 1.93
N SER A 112 27.30 -24.74 2.89
CA SER A 112 27.77 -26.07 3.33
C SER A 112 27.90 -27.08 2.18
N LEU A 113 26.98 -27.04 1.21
CA LEU A 113 27.02 -27.90 0.01
C LEU A 113 28.12 -27.51 -1.00
N LYS A 114 28.51 -26.23 -1.07
CA LYS A 114 29.62 -25.77 -1.91
C LYS A 114 30.97 -26.13 -1.31
N ASP A 115 31.12 -26.00 0.01
CA ASP A 115 32.36 -26.34 0.71
C ASP A 115 32.66 -27.85 0.57
N LYS A 116 31.65 -28.72 0.72
CA LYS A 116 31.81 -30.17 0.51
C LYS A 116 32.14 -30.58 -0.93
N ARG A 117 31.80 -29.76 -1.93
CA ARG A 117 32.11 -30.03 -3.36
C ARG A 117 33.52 -29.60 -3.75
N THR A 118 34.19 -28.77 -2.95
CA THR A 118 35.52 -28.24 -3.28
C THR A 118 36.65 -29.23 -2.94
N GLU A 119 36.36 -30.29 -2.16
CA GLU A 119 37.32 -31.34 -1.80
C GLU A 119 37.28 -32.59 -2.70
N ALA A 120 36.44 -32.63 -3.74
CA ALA A 120 36.38 -33.76 -4.67
C ALA A 120 36.41 -33.31 -6.14
N ILE A 121 37.58 -33.37 -6.77
CA ILE A 121 37.77 -33.39 -8.24
C ILE A 121 38.32 -34.78 -8.59
N PRO A 122 37.67 -35.54 -9.49
CA PRO A 122 37.95 -35.40 -10.92
C PRO A 122 36.72 -35.21 -11.82
N THR A 123 36.88 -34.23 -12.72
CA THR A 123 36.37 -34.06 -14.09
C THR A 123 35.31 -35.04 -14.60
N LYS A 124 34.11 -34.53 -14.95
CA LYS A 124 33.37 -34.85 -16.19
C LYS A 124 32.16 -33.94 -16.43
N THR A 125 32.21 -33.29 -17.60
CA THR A 125 31.11 -32.94 -18.54
C THR A 125 29.96 -32.06 -18.05
N ILE A 126 30.02 -30.79 -18.44
CA ILE A 126 28.97 -29.78 -18.32
C ILE A 126 28.05 -29.85 -19.55
N THR A 127 26.86 -30.45 -19.39
CA THR A 127 25.68 -30.13 -20.21
C THR A 127 24.41 -30.39 -19.39
N SER A 128 23.94 -29.40 -18.62
CA SER A 128 22.56 -29.42 -18.06
C SER A 128 22.03 -28.07 -17.54
N SER A 129 22.83 -27.00 -17.51
CA SER A 129 22.48 -25.78 -16.76
C SER A 129 21.47 -24.81 -17.43
N LYS A 130 20.78 -25.20 -18.51
CA LYS A 130 19.88 -24.31 -19.24
C LYS A 130 18.37 -24.57 -19.03
N ILE A 131 17.97 -25.74 -18.53
CA ILE A 131 16.55 -26.13 -18.50
C ILE A 131 15.85 -25.78 -17.16
N GLU A 132 16.58 -25.71 -16.04
CA GLU A 132 15.95 -25.42 -14.73
C GLU A 132 15.73 -23.93 -14.44
N LYS A 133 16.50 -23.02 -15.05
CA LYS A 133 16.38 -21.57 -14.77
C LYS A 133 15.16 -20.92 -15.43
N GLU A 134 14.78 -21.37 -16.62
CA GLU A 134 13.62 -20.82 -17.34
C GLU A 134 12.30 -21.21 -16.67
N ASN A 135 12.20 -22.42 -16.11
CA ASN A 135 10.96 -22.88 -15.49
C ASN A 135 10.67 -22.15 -14.16
N SER A 136 11.69 -21.90 -13.33
CA SER A 136 11.53 -21.14 -12.08
C SER A 136 11.29 -19.63 -12.30
N GLN A 137 11.86 -19.03 -13.36
CA GLN A 137 11.62 -17.62 -13.68
C GLN A 137 10.18 -17.36 -14.13
N ASN A 138 9.60 -18.25 -14.94
CA ASN A 138 8.21 -18.13 -15.37
C ASN A 138 7.23 -18.22 -14.20
N THR A 139 7.44 -19.14 -13.26
CA THR A 139 6.57 -19.25 -12.06
C THR A 139 6.64 -18.00 -11.18
N LEU A 140 7.84 -17.44 -10.99
CA LEU A 140 8.05 -16.21 -10.21
C LEU A 140 7.40 -14.97 -10.87
N GLU A 141 7.39 -14.91 -12.20
CA GLU A 141 6.78 -13.81 -12.94
C GLU A 141 5.24 -13.91 -12.97
N GLU A 142 4.70 -15.12 -13.01
CA GLU A 142 3.26 -15.37 -12.86
C GLU A 142 2.76 -15.03 -11.45
N GLU A 143 3.51 -15.41 -10.41
CA GLU A 143 3.19 -15.07 -9.02
C GLU A 143 3.24 -13.55 -8.78
N ARG A 144 4.24 -12.86 -9.35
CA ARG A 144 4.31 -11.39 -9.32
C ARG A 144 3.12 -10.74 -10.02
N ARG A 145 2.74 -11.23 -11.20
CA ARG A 145 1.56 -10.73 -11.93
C ARG A 145 0.27 -10.97 -11.15
N HIS A 146 0.14 -12.13 -10.53
CA HIS A 146 -1.02 -12.48 -9.70
C HIS A 146 -1.11 -11.56 -8.48
N ASN A 147 -0.01 -11.39 -7.73
CA ASN A 147 0.05 -10.48 -6.58
C ASN A 147 -0.23 -9.02 -6.98
N GLN A 148 0.30 -8.55 -8.11
CA GLN A 148 0.03 -7.21 -8.61
C GLN A 148 -1.46 -7.03 -8.97
N LEU A 149 -2.10 -8.05 -9.54
CA LEU A 149 -3.51 -8.03 -9.87
C LEU A 149 -4.38 -8.05 -8.61
N GLU A 150 -4.05 -8.87 -7.61
CA GLU A 150 -4.76 -8.92 -6.33
C GLU A 150 -4.63 -7.60 -5.56
N TYR A 151 -3.46 -6.97 -5.56
CA TYR A 151 -3.27 -5.64 -4.99
C TYR A 151 -4.12 -4.58 -5.71
N ARG A 152 -4.16 -4.64 -7.06
CA ARG A 152 -5.00 -3.75 -7.88
C ARG A 152 -6.48 -3.96 -7.60
N LYS A 153 -6.93 -5.22 -7.44
CA LYS A 153 -8.33 -5.55 -7.07
C LYS A 153 -8.67 -5.06 -5.68
N SER A 154 -7.79 -5.26 -4.69
CA SER A 154 -8.00 -4.81 -3.31
C SER A 154 -8.16 -3.29 -3.25
N ARG A 155 -7.27 -2.54 -3.92
CA ARG A 155 -7.35 -1.08 -4.02
C ARG A 155 -8.62 -0.60 -4.73
N ALA A 156 -9.05 -1.32 -5.78
CA ALA A 156 -10.28 -1.00 -6.47
C ALA A 156 -11.52 -1.22 -5.58
N LYS A 157 -11.53 -2.29 -4.77
CA LYS A 157 -12.59 -2.56 -3.79
C LYS A 157 -12.64 -1.48 -2.71
N GLU A 158 -11.50 -1.13 -2.11
CA GLU A 158 -11.42 -0.09 -1.08
C GLU A 158 -11.88 1.27 -1.61
N LYS A 159 -11.47 1.64 -2.85
CA LYS A 159 -11.94 2.86 -3.51
C LYS A 159 -13.45 2.83 -3.75
N ALA A 160 -13.99 1.71 -4.25
CA ALA A 160 -15.42 1.55 -4.49
C ALA A 160 -16.24 1.63 -3.19
N GLU A 161 -15.73 1.04 -2.11
CA GLU A 161 -16.35 1.11 -0.78
C GLU A 161 -16.33 2.53 -0.22
N GLY A 162 -15.18 3.22 -0.31
CA GLY A 162 -15.06 4.62 0.09
C GLY A 162 -16.01 5.54 -0.69
N GLU A 163 -16.14 5.34 -2.00
CA GLU A 163 -17.12 6.07 -2.83
C GLU A 163 -18.57 5.75 -2.42
N ARG A 164 -18.86 4.49 -2.07
CA ARG A 164 -20.19 4.06 -1.62
C ARG A 164 -20.56 4.69 -0.27
N ILE A 165 -19.62 4.71 0.67
CA ILE A 165 -19.78 5.39 1.97
C ILE A 165 -20.00 6.89 1.77
N LYS A 166 -19.24 7.52 0.86
CA LYS A 166 -19.40 8.95 0.56
C LYS A 166 -20.79 9.26 0.00
N ARG A 167 -21.29 8.46 -0.95
CA ARG A 167 -22.64 8.60 -1.51
C ARG A 167 -23.73 8.42 -0.46
N LEU A 168 -23.60 7.44 0.44
CA LEU A 168 -24.56 7.24 1.54
C LEU A 168 -24.60 8.46 2.46
N LYS A 169 -23.44 9.06 2.76
CA LYS A 169 -23.34 10.25 3.61
C LYS A 169 -23.94 11.50 2.94
N GLU A 170 -23.74 11.66 1.62
CA GLU A 170 -24.35 12.73 0.83
C GLU A 170 -25.88 12.57 0.77
N GLN A 171 -26.39 11.36 0.55
CA GLN A 171 -27.83 11.07 0.57
C GLN A 171 -28.47 11.32 1.94
N ALA A 172 -27.82 10.89 3.03
CA ALA A 172 -28.30 11.15 4.39
C ALA A 172 -28.33 12.66 4.71
N SER A 173 -27.33 13.42 4.23
CA SER A 173 -27.28 14.87 4.41
C SER A 173 -28.37 15.61 3.59
N GLN A 174 -28.70 15.10 2.40
CA GLN A 174 -29.79 15.63 1.57
C GLN A 174 -31.18 15.32 2.16
N GLN A 175 -31.36 14.15 2.79
CA GLN A 175 -32.60 13.82 3.49
C GLN A 175 -32.82 14.70 4.73
N GLN A 176 -31.78 14.94 5.54
CA GLN A 176 -31.86 15.86 6.68
C GLN A 176 -32.16 17.32 6.28
N THR A 177 -31.68 17.76 5.12
CA THR A 177 -31.99 19.12 4.62
C THR A 177 -33.41 19.23 4.07
N ASN A 178 -33.95 18.17 3.44
CA ASN A 178 -35.33 18.14 2.98
C ASN A 178 -36.35 18.03 4.14
N GLU A 179 -36.11 17.20 5.16
CA GLU A 179 -36.98 17.13 6.36
C GLU A 179 -37.05 18.48 7.10
N ASN A 180 -35.92 19.18 7.21
CA ASN A 180 -35.88 20.51 7.82
C ASN A 180 -36.51 21.60 6.93
N SER A 181 -36.71 21.33 5.64
CA SER A 181 -37.43 22.23 4.72
C SER A 181 -38.95 22.01 4.77
N ASP A 182 -39.40 20.77 4.95
CA ASP A 182 -40.84 20.44 5.02
C ASP A 182 -41.45 20.83 6.37
N SER A 183 -40.69 20.71 7.48
CA SER A 183 -41.10 21.28 8.77
C SER A 183 -41.29 22.82 8.73
N LYS A 184 -40.45 23.54 7.96
CA LYS A 184 -40.56 25.00 7.81
C LYS A 184 -41.75 25.42 6.96
N LYS A 185 -42.13 24.63 5.93
CA LYS A 185 -43.33 24.89 5.11
C LYS A 185 -44.62 24.64 5.88
N LEU A 186 -44.68 23.60 6.72
CA LEU A 186 -45.86 23.29 7.51
C LEU A 186 -46.15 24.35 8.59
N MET A 187 -45.10 24.88 9.23
CA MET A 187 -45.24 25.91 10.28
C MET A 187 -45.70 27.27 9.73
N GLY A 188 -45.28 27.65 8.51
CA GLY A 188 -45.72 28.89 7.86
C GLY A 188 -47.21 28.90 7.47
N VAL A 189 -47.76 27.75 7.05
CA VAL A 189 -49.18 27.63 6.69
C VAL A 189 -50.09 27.72 7.92
N VAL A 190 -49.68 27.15 9.05
CA VAL A 190 -50.47 27.17 10.29
C VAL A 190 -50.54 28.58 10.89
N VAL A 191 -49.43 29.34 10.89
CA VAL A 191 -49.42 30.73 11.38
C VAL A 191 -50.27 31.64 10.48
N GLY A 192 -50.24 31.45 9.17
CA GLY A 192 -51.08 32.21 8.23
C GLY A 192 -52.58 31.99 8.44
N MET A 193 -53.01 30.76 8.70
CA MET A 193 -54.43 30.45 8.95
C MET A 193 -54.96 31.07 10.24
N VAL A 194 -54.16 31.10 11.32
CA VAL A 194 -54.58 31.70 12.60
C VAL A 194 -54.79 33.22 12.47
N LEU A 195 -53.95 33.91 11.70
CA LEU A 195 -54.10 35.35 11.47
C LEU A 195 -55.34 35.69 10.63
N ILE A 196 -55.65 34.88 9.63
CA ILE A 196 -56.86 35.06 8.80
C ILE A 196 -58.12 34.85 9.65
N ILE A 197 -58.16 33.83 10.49
CA ILE A 197 -59.29 33.57 11.39
C ILE A 197 -59.49 34.73 12.37
N LEU A 198 -58.41 35.27 12.96
CA LEU A 198 -58.49 36.42 13.86
C LEU A 198 -58.99 37.69 13.14
N ALA A 199 -58.56 37.93 11.90
CA ALA A 199 -59.03 39.06 11.11
C ALA A 199 -60.54 38.94 10.80
N ILE A 200 -61.02 37.74 10.47
CA ILE A 200 -62.45 37.48 10.23
C ILE A 200 -63.26 37.74 11.51
N ILE A 201 -62.80 37.26 12.67
CA ILE A 201 -63.48 37.48 13.96
C ILE A 201 -63.56 38.97 14.30
N VAL A 202 -62.50 39.75 14.04
CA VAL A 202 -62.51 41.20 14.27
C VAL A 202 -63.50 41.90 13.33
N ILE A 203 -63.54 41.51 12.05
CA ILE A 203 -64.48 42.10 11.07
C ILE A 203 -65.93 41.76 11.44
N THR A 204 -66.22 40.52 11.86
CA THR A 204 -67.58 40.13 12.28
C THR A 204 -68.03 40.78 13.58
N ASN A 205 -67.10 41.23 14.43
CA ASN A 205 -67.43 41.97 15.65
C ASN A 205 -67.50 43.49 15.43
N LEU A 206 -67.14 43.99 14.23
CA LEU A 206 -67.16 45.41 13.87
C LEU A 206 -68.35 45.78 12.96
N MET A 207 -69.12 44.78 12.51
CA MET A 207 -70.34 44.92 11.71
C MET A 207 -71.56 44.64 12.57
#